data_AF-A0A8H5DDE7-F1
#
_entry.id   AF-A0A8H5DDE7-F1
#
_cell.length_a   1.000
_cell.length_b   1.000
_cell.length_c   1.000
_cell.angle_alpha   90.00
_cell.angle_beta   90.00
_cell.angle_gamma   90.00
#
_symmetry.space_group_name_H-M   'P 1'
#
loop_
_entity.id
_entity.type
_entity.pdbx_description
1 polymer ?
#
loop_
_entity_poly.entity_id
_entity_poly.type
_entity_poly.pdbx_seq_one_letter_code
_entity_poly.pdbx_strand_id
1 'polypeptide(L)'
;MPISAVRDSISESSVHKAAVPTKVEMSQTEKYSEAPSDSTLPPPPPEELAWSRIREDWQDAFSEFFGTFILLLFGDGVVAQVVLSRGTKGDYQSISWGWGLGVMLGVYCGGKSGGHLNPAVTLANCVFRGHPWRKFPIYAVAQTLGAMAAAAVVYGNYKSAFDEFEGGPGIRTVIGENATAGVFCTYPAPFMTRTGMFFSEFVASTILQFVIFAMADSGNIGAGPLMPLGLFFLIFGIGACFGWETGYAINLARDFGPRLVSYMIGYGSEVWSAGGYYFWIPMVAPFCGCVFGGFLYDVFIFTGPSPINTPAMGLKRLVNPRRSVWSNTYSAGSAV
;
A
#
# COMPACT_ATOMS: atom_id res chain seq x y z
N MET A 1 12.35 -21.47 66.89
CA MET A 1 11.15 -22.32 67.09
C MET A 1 10.74 -22.88 65.74
N PRO A 2 10.70 -24.20 65.57
CA PRO A 2 10.59 -24.88 64.28
C PRO A 2 9.24 -25.65 64.11
N ILE A 3 9.20 -26.53 63.10
CA ILE A 3 8.34 -27.74 62.89
C ILE A 3 7.23 -27.52 61.83
N SER A 4 7.35 -28.04 60.59
CA SER A 4 7.07 -29.42 60.08
C SER A 4 5.57 -29.79 60.22
N ALA A 5 4.88 -30.60 59.40
CA ALA A 5 5.11 -31.47 58.25
C ALA A 5 3.67 -31.93 57.81
N VAL A 6 3.34 -32.09 56.51
CA VAL A 6 3.21 -33.40 55.81
C VAL A 6 1.85 -34.14 55.94
N ARG A 7 1.32 -34.56 54.76
CA ARG A 7 0.42 -35.70 54.39
C ARG A 7 -1.11 -35.54 54.49
N ASP A 8 -1.80 -35.67 53.35
CA ASP A 8 -2.52 -36.87 52.78
C ASP A 8 -3.93 -37.00 53.41
N SER A 9 -5.06 -37.31 52.78
CA SER A 9 -5.43 -38.04 51.56
C SER A 9 -6.98 -38.10 51.46
N ILE A 10 -7.54 -38.17 50.22
CA ILE A 10 -8.71 -38.98 49.75
C ILE A 10 -10.10 -38.64 50.40
N SER A 11 -11.21 -38.24 49.74
CA SER A 11 -12.06 -38.76 48.63
C SER A 11 -13.46 -38.08 48.82
N GLU A 12 -14.36 -37.80 47.87
CA GLU A 12 -15.03 -38.72 46.95
C GLU A 12 -15.98 -37.99 45.96
N SER A 13 -16.10 -38.54 44.73
CA SER A 13 -17.32 -38.62 43.87
C SER A 13 -17.91 -37.32 43.23
N SER A 14 -18.35 -37.21 41.97
CA SER A 14 -18.76 -38.19 40.94
C SER A 14 -19.06 -37.52 39.58
N VAL A 15 -18.72 -38.22 38.48
CA VAL A 15 -19.45 -38.34 37.17
C VAL A 15 -19.39 -37.12 36.20
N HIS A 16 -18.73 -37.15 35.03
CA HIS A 16 -18.92 -38.03 33.85
C HIS A 16 -17.61 -38.28 33.06
N LYS A 17 -17.30 -39.55 32.76
CA LYS A 17 -16.46 -40.04 31.63
C LYS A 17 -17.41 -40.45 30.49
N ALA A 18 -17.04 -40.33 29.21
CA ALA A 18 -16.28 -41.32 28.42
C ALA A 18 -16.55 -41.00 26.93
N ALA A 19 -15.88 -41.47 25.88
CA ALA A 19 -14.55 -42.00 25.59
C ALA A 19 -14.56 -42.21 24.04
N VAL A 20 -13.39 -42.12 23.39
CA VAL A 20 -13.19 -42.40 21.97
C VAL A 20 -13.20 -43.91 21.70
N PRO A 21 -13.70 -44.40 20.54
CA PRO A 21 -13.34 -45.72 20.04
C PRO A 21 -12.63 -45.72 18.67
N THR A 22 -11.66 -46.63 18.59
CA THR A 22 -10.75 -46.96 17.49
C THR A 22 -11.44 -47.84 16.41
N LYS A 23 -10.89 -47.78 15.19
CA LYS A 23 -11.25 -48.54 13.97
C LYS A 23 -11.48 -50.05 14.15
N VAL A 24 -12.42 -50.58 13.35
CA VAL A 24 -12.48 -51.98 12.89
C VAL A 24 -12.72 -51.99 11.38
N GLU A 25 -11.84 -52.66 10.63
CA GLU A 25 -12.00 -52.97 9.20
C GLU A 25 -12.79 -54.28 9.05
N MET A 26 -13.75 -54.33 8.13
CA MET A 26 -14.22 -55.60 7.57
C MET A 26 -14.90 -55.42 6.20
N SER A 27 -14.31 -56.11 5.22
CA SER A 27 -14.96 -56.85 4.12
C SER A 27 -15.79 -56.11 3.06
N GLN A 28 -15.16 -56.02 1.88
CA GLN A 28 -15.70 -56.20 0.52
C GLN A 28 -17.23 -56.23 0.37
N THR A 29 -17.76 -55.23 -0.32
CA THR A 29 -19.05 -55.32 -1.01
C THR A 29 -18.77 -55.36 -2.51
N GLU A 30 -19.22 -56.44 -3.15
CA GLU A 30 -19.04 -56.71 -4.57
C GLU A 30 -19.83 -55.74 -5.47
N LYS A 31 -19.29 -55.59 -6.68
CA LYS A 31 -19.74 -54.71 -7.77
C LYS A 31 -21.16 -55.04 -8.22
N TYR A 32 -22.01 -54.01 -8.33
CA TYR A 32 -23.00 -53.95 -9.40
C TYR A 32 -22.47 -53.04 -10.50
N SER A 33 -22.16 -53.66 -11.64
CA SER A 33 -21.73 -53.01 -12.87
C SER A 33 -22.96 -52.42 -13.57
N GLU A 34 -23.18 -51.11 -13.45
CA GLU A 34 -24.02 -50.41 -14.42
C GLU A 34 -23.25 -50.30 -15.75
N ALA A 35 -23.91 -50.69 -16.85
CA ALA A 35 -23.39 -50.61 -18.20
C ALA A 35 -23.11 -49.13 -18.59
N PRO A 36 -22.09 -48.84 -19.41
CA PRO A 36 -21.77 -47.47 -19.79
C PRO A 36 -22.77 -46.98 -20.83
N SER A 37 -23.88 -46.38 -20.38
CA SER A 37 -24.72 -45.53 -21.20
C SER A 37 -24.43 -44.08 -20.86
N ASP A 38 -23.52 -43.47 -21.60
CA ASP A 38 -23.77 -42.26 -22.38
C ASP A 38 -22.41 -41.61 -22.64
N SER A 39 -22.01 -41.58 -23.91
CA SER A 39 -20.84 -40.86 -24.38
C SER A 39 -21.15 -39.35 -24.32
N THR A 40 -21.22 -38.80 -23.12
CA THR A 40 -21.15 -37.36 -22.94
C THR A 40 -19.68 -37.00 -23.04
N LEU A 41 -19.27 -36.53 -24.23
CA LEU A 41 -18.04 -35.74 -24.32
C LEU A 41 -18.09 -34.71 -23.19
N PRO A 42 -17.00 -34.51 -22.42
CA PRO A 42 -16.97 -33.44 -21.43
C PRO A 42 -17.44 -32.15 -22.14
N PRO A 43 -18.32 -31.36 -21.51
CA PRO A 43 -18.80 -30.14 -22.13
C PRO A 43 -17.60 -29.35 -22.64
N PRO A 44 -17.66 -28.79 -23.87
CA PRO A 44 -16.56 -27.97 -24.36
C PRO A 44 -16.25 -26.94 -23.27
N PRO A 45 -14.94 -26.71 -22.96
CA PRO A 45 -14.58 -25.78 -21.91
C PRO A 45 -15.36 -24.48 -22.17
N PRO A 46 -16.03 -23.91 -21.14
CA PRO A 46 -16.88 -22.75 -21.33
C PRO A 46 -16.06 -21.72 -22.10
N GLU A 47 -16.62 -21.23 -23.21
CA GLU A 47 -15.95 -20.25 -24.06
C GLU A 47 -15.61 -19.05 -23.17
N GLU A 48 -14.34 -18.97 -22.75
CA GLU A 48 -13.91 -17.95 -21.81
C GLU A 48 -14.12 -16.60 -22.47
N LEU A 49 -15.09 -15.86 -21.93
CA LEU A 49 -15.40 -14.52 -22.40
C LEU A 49 -14.11 -13.70 -22.43
N ALA A 50 -13.85 -13.00 -23.54
CA ALA A 50 -12.62 -12.22 -23.72
C ALA A 50 -12.36 -11.24 -22.56
N TRP A 51 -13.43 -10.69 -21.96
CA TRP A 51 -13.33 -9.84 -20.78
C TRP A 51 -12.81 -10.56 -19.54
N SER A 52 -13.19 -11.82 -19.30
CA SER A 52 -12.70 -12.60 -18.17
C SER A 52 -11.18 -12.78 -18.24
N ARG A 53 -10.66 -13.08 -19.44
CA ARG A 53 -9.21 -13.20 -19.70
C ARG A 53 -8.48 -11.88 -19.48
N ILE A 54 -8.97 -10.79 -20.08
CA ILE A 54 -8.37 -9.45 -19.90
C ILE A 54 -8.35 -9.06 -18.41
N ARG A 55 -9.45 -9.30 -17.70
CA ARG A 55 -9.55 -9.01 -16.26
C ARG A 55 -8.53 -9.80 -15.44
N GLU A 56 -8.31 -11.06 -15.78
CA GLU A 56 -7.33 -11.92 -15.10
C GLU A 56 -5.90 -11.49 -15.39
N ASP A 57 -5.57 -11.23 -16.66
CA ASP A 57 -4.24 -10.80 -17.09
C ASP A 57 -3.83 -9.43 -16.50
N TRP A 58 -4.81 -8.53 -16.35
CA TRP A 58 -4.59 -7.17 -15.86
C TRP A 58 -5.08 -6.94 -14.42
N GLN A 59 -5.40 -8.02 -13.69
CA GLN A 59 -5.99 -7.92 -12.35
C GLN A 59 -5.14 -7.06 -11.40
N ASP A 60 -3.81 -7.24 -11.41
CA ASP A 60 -2.91 -6.46 -10.57
C ASP A 60 -2.97 -4.96 -10.87
N ALA A 61 -2.98 -4.61 -12.17
CA ALA A 61 -3.06 -3.22 -12.60
C ALA A 61 -4.40 -2.59 -12.19
N PHE A 62 -5.52 -3.30 -12.36
CA PHE A 62 -6.83 -2.81 -11.91
C PHE A 62 -6.89 -2.67 -10.38
N SER A 63 -6.30 -3.60 -9.63
CA SER A 63 -6.24 -3.52 -8.17
C SER A 63 -5.41 -2.33 -7.69
N GLU A 64 -4.25 -2.08 -8.30
CA GLU A 64 -3.44 -0.90 -7.98
C GLU A 64 -4.14 0.40 -8.37
N PHE A 65 -4.80 0.44 -9.53
CA PHE A 65 -5.60 1.60 -9.97
C PHE A 65 -6.71 1.91 -8.96
N PHE A 66 -7.57 0.94 -8.64
CA PHE A 66 -8.71 1.18 -7.76
C PHE A 66 -8.30 1.36 -6.29
N GLY A 67 -7.23 0.70 -5.84
CA GLY A 67 -6.69 0.93 -4.51
C GLY A 67 -6.16 2.35 -4.35
N THR A 68 -5.36 2.84 -5.31
CA THR A 68 -4.86 4.22 -5.29
C THR A 68 -5.98 5.23 -5.52
N PHE A 69 -6.98 4.90 -6.35
CA PHE A 69 -8.18 5.73 -6.53
C PHE A 69 -8.93 5.94 -5.21
N ILE A 70 -9.20 4.88 -4.45
CA ILE A 70 -9.86 5.00 -3.13
C ILE A 70 -8.98 5.77 -2.15
N LEU A 71 -7.67 5.53 -2.15
CA LEU A 71 -6.72 6.27 -1.31
C LEU A 71 -6.84 7.78 -1.54
N LEU A 72 -6.83 8.23 -2.80
CA LEU A 72 -6.89 9.66 -3.14
C LEU A 72 -8.29 10.25 -2.97
N LEU A 73 -9.36 9.48 -3.21
CA LEU A 73 -10.73 9.98 -2.96
C LEU A 73 -10.90 10.43 -1.50
N PHE A 74 -10.41 9.63 -0.55
CA PHE A 74 -10.46 9.98 0.86
C PHE A 74 -9.41 11.05 1.22
N GLY A 75 -8.18 10.93 0.72
CA GLY A 75 -7.08 11.86 0.99
C GLY A 75 -7.35 13.27 0.47
N ASP A 76 -7.58 13.43 -0.82
CA ASP A 76 -7.86 14.75 -1.42
C ASP A 76 -9.25 15.25 -0.98
N GLY A 77 -10.23 14.35 -0.79
CA GLY A 77 -11.56 14.70 -0.33
C GLY A 77 -11.57 15.33 1.07
N VAL A 78 -10.79 14.80 2.02
CA VAL A 78 -10.70 15.41 3.35
C VAL A 78 -9.96 16.75 3.32
N VAL A 79 -8.94 16.91 2.47
CA VAL A 79 -8.26 18.20 2.31
C VAL A 79 -9.19 19.22 1.67
N ALA A 80 -9.94 18.84 0.62
CA ALA A 80 -10.95 19.69 0.00
C ALA A 80 -11.99 20.15 1.02
N GLN A 81 -12.52 19.24 1.84
CA GLN A 81 -13.50 19.56 2.87
C GLN A 81 -12.95 20.56 3.89
N VAL A 82 -11.73 20.36 4.38
CA VAL A 82 -11.13 21.24 5.40
C VAL A 82 -10.79 22.61 4.81
N VAL A 83 -10.11 22.65 3.66
CA VAL A 83 -9.67 23.89 3.01
C VAL A 83 -10.87 24.72 2.55
N LEU A 84 -11.75 24.14 1.73
CA LEU A 84 -12.84 24.88 1.10
C LEU A 84 -13.93 25.31 2.08
N SER A 85 -14.02 24.68 3.26
CA SER A 85 -14.90 25.11 4.35
C SER A 85 -14.26 26.11 5.31
N ARG A 86 -13.05 26.60 5.04
CA ARG A 86 -12.27 27.45 5.94
C ARG A 86 -12.12 26.85 7.34
N GLY A 87 -11.93 25.53 7.42
CA GLY A 87 -11.77 24.79 8.68
C GLY A 87 -13.07 24.59 9.48
N THR A 88 -14.24 24.95 8.95
CA THR A 88 -15.52 24.74 9.67
C THR A 88 -16.03 23.30 9.59
N LYS A 89 -15.50 22.49 8.66
CA LYS A 89 -15.82 21.06 8.48
C LYS A 89 -14.60 20.15 8.67
N GLY A 90 -13.73 20.51 9.61
CA GLY A 90 -12.59 19.71 10.03
C GLY A 90 -11.32 20.52 10.15
N ASP A 91 -10.25 19.85 10.56
CA ASP A 91 -8.95 20.43 10.84
C ASP A 91 -7.80 19.52 10.35
N TYR A 92 -6.57 19.84 10.72
CA TYR A 92 -5.40 19.06 10.33
C TYR A 92 -5.45 17.59 10.84
N GLN A 93 -6.02 17.36 12.02
CA GLN A 93 -6.20 15.99 12.52
C GLN A 93 -7.21 15.23 11.67
N SER A 94 -8.29 15.87 11.28
CA SER A 94 -9.28 15.31 10.34
C SER A 94 -8.61 14.88 9.04
N ILE A 95 -7.69 15.70 8.50
CA ILE A 95 -6.87 15.35 7.32
C ILE A 95 -6.07 14.07 7.58
N SER A 96 -5.35 13.99 8.70
CA SER A 96 -4.53 12.81 9.04
C SER A 96 -5.38 11.53 9.16
N TRP A 97 -6.58 11.62 9.75
CA TRP A 97 -7.55 10.52 9.80
C TRP A 97 -8.03 10.10 8.40
N GLY A 98 -8.37 11.06 7.54
CA GLY A 98 -8.85 10.78 6.18
C GLY A 98 -7.79 10.08 5.33
N TRP A 99 -6.52 10.50 5.39
CA TRP A 99 -5.42 9.81 4.70
C TRP A 99 -5.19 8.39 5.23
N GLY A 100 -5.23 8.20 6.54
CA GLY A 100 -5.15 6.86 7.15
C GLY A 100 -6.27 5.94 6.66
N LEU A 101 -7.52 6.43 6.67
CA LEU A 101 -8.69 5.68 6.19
C LEU A 101 -8.58 5.36 4.71
N GLY A 102 -8.13 6.33 3.89
CA GLY A 102 -7.91 6.16 2.47
C GLY A 102 -6.92 5.03 2.17
N VAL A 103 -5.79 4.98 2.90
CA VAL A 103 -4.81 3.90 2.72
C VAL A 103 -5.39 2.55 3.13
N MET A 104 -6.06 2.45 4.27
CA MET A 104 -6.67 1.19 4.72
C MET A 104 -7.67 0.65 3.71
N LEU A 105 -8.63 1.48 3.28
CA LEU A 105 -9.66 1.09 2.32
C LEU A 105 -9.07 0.83 0.93
N GLY A 106 -8.09 1.63 0.53
CA GLY A 106 -7.35 1.41 -0.71
C GLY A 106 -6.67 0.04 -0.73
N VAL A 107 -6.03 -0.36 0.36
CA VAL A 107 -5.35 -1.67 0.47
C VAL A 107 -6.35 -2.81 0.42
N TYR A 108 -7.53 -2.67 1.02
CA TYR A 108 -8.62 -3.64 0.85
C TYR A 108 -9.02 -3.79 -0.62
N CYS A 109 -9.16 -2.69 -1.36
CA CYS A 109 -9.48 -2.71 -2.79
C CYS A 109 -8.32 -3.23 -3.66
N GLY A 110 -7.08 -2.96 -3.26
CA GLY A 110 -5.85 -3.41 -3.92
C GLY A 110 -5.39 -4.81 -3.53
N GLY A 111 -6.15 -5.55 -2.71
CA GLY A 111 -5.66 -6.79 -2.10
C GLY A 111 -5.16 -7.85 -3.08
N LYS A 112 -5.66 -7.90 -4.32
CA LYS A 112 -5.20 -8.87 -5.33
C LYS A 112 -3.77 -8.62 -5.81
N SER A 113 -3.36 -7.36 -5.92
CA SER A 113 -2.02 -6.95 -6.34
C SER A 113 -0.99 -6.96 -5.19
N GLY A 114 -1.46 -7.15 -3.96
CA GLY A 114 -0.69 -6.93 -2.73
C GLY A 114 -0.88 -5.54 -2.12
N GLY A 115 -1.65 -4.66 -2.77
CA GLY A 115 -2.01 -3.33 -2.24
C GLY A 115 -0.83 -2.41 -2.00
N HIS A 116 0.07 -2.26 -2.98
CA HIS A 116 1.24 -1.38 -2.83
C HIS A 116 0.85 0.10 -2.83
N LEU A 117 0.01 0.50 -3.80
CA LEU A 117 -0.60 1.82 -3.99
C LEU A 117 0.38 3.00 -4.08
N ASN A 118 1.67 2.69 -4.14
CA ASN A 118 2.78 3.62 -4.03
C ASN A 118 3.97 3.07 -4.85
N PRO A 119 4.47 3.83 -5.84
CA PRO A 119 5.62 3.41 -6.64
C PRO A 119 6.87 3.18 -5.78
N ALA A 120 7.12 3.98 -4.74
CA ALA A 120 8.29 3.83 -3.88
C ALA A 120 8.25 2.55 -3.03
N VAL A 121 7.06 2.20 -2.51
CA VAL A 121 6.82 0.93 -1.81
C VAL A 121 6.97 -0.26 -2.78
N THR A 122 6.50 -0.11 -4.01
CA THR A 122 6.68 -1.15 -5.05
C THR A 122 8.16 -1.38 -5.35
N LEU A 123 8.94 -0.30 -5.49
CA LEU A 123 10.39 -0.40 -5.69
C LEU A 123 11.07 -1.11 -4.52
N ALA A 124 10.76 -0.73 -3.27
CA ALA A 124 11.34 -1.38 -2.10
C ALA A 124 11.02 -2.89 -2.07
N ASN A 125 9.80 -3.28 -2.44
CA ASN A 125 9.43 -4.70 -2.55
C ASN A 125 10.14 -5.41 -3.70
N CYS A 126 10.43 -4.74 -4.83
CA CYS A 126 11.27 -5.29 -5.89
C CYS A 126 12.69 -5.58 -5.40
N VAL A 127 13.25 -4.67 -4.61
CA VAL A 127 14.60 -4.80 -4.07
C VAL A 127 14.65 -5.92 -3.01
N PHE A 128 13.80 -5.86 -1.99
CA PHE A 128 13.98 -6.64 -0.76
C PHE A 128 13.05 -7.85 -0.61
N ARG A 129 11.91 -7.90 -1.32
CA ARG A 129 10.87 -8.94 -1.15
C ARG A 129 10.58 -9.72 -2.42
N GLY A 130 11.37 -9.51 -3.49
CA GLY A 130 11.27 -10.29 -4.72
C GLY A 130 10.07 -9.96 -5.60
N HIS A 131 9.44 -8.79 -5.41
CA HIS A 131 8.38 -8.36 -6.31
C HIS A 131 8.92 -8.26 -7.75
N PRO A 132 8.22 -8.78 -8.77
CA PRO A 132 8.78 -8.86 -10.12
C PRO A 132 9.07 -7.47 -10.71
N TRP A 133 10.33 -7.21 -11.07
CA TRP A 133 10.75 -5.93 -11.68
C TRP A 133 9.97 -5.55 -12.95
N ARG A 134 9.45 -6.53 -13.70
CA ARG A 134 8.61 -6.31 -14.88
C ARG A 134 7.24 -5.70 -14.55
N LYS A 135 6.74 -5.93 -13.33
CA LYS A 135 5.46 -5.39 -12.86
C LYS A 135 5.58 -3.96 -12.34
N PHE A 136 6.77 -3.53 -11.90
CA PHE A 136 7.03 -2.18 -11.41
C PHE A 136 6.47 -1.05 -12.31
N PRO A 137 6.78 -0.98 -13.62
CA PRO A 137 6.24 0.09 -14.46
C PRO A 137 4.72 0.01 -14.63
N ILE A 138 4.14 -1.19 -14.64
CA ILE A 138 2.69 -1.39 -14.75
C ILE A 138 2.00 -0.87 -13.49
N TYR A 139 2.54 -1.20 -12.30
CA TYR A 139 2.05 -0.71 -11.02
C TYR A 139 2.14 0.82 -10.95
N ALA A 140 3.30 1.39 -11.29
CA ALA A 140 3.50 2.84 -11.23
C ALA A 140 2.53 3.62 -12.14
N VAL A 141 2.28 3.12 -13.36
CA VAL A 141 1.29 3.72 -14.28
C VAL A 141 -0.13 3.57 -13.73
N ALA A 142 -0.51 2.37 -13.29
CA ALA A 142 -1.84 2.12 -12.74
C ALA A 142 -2.15 2.98 -11.52
N GLN A 143 -1.21 3.07 -10.57
CA GLN A 143 -1.31 3.92 -9.38
C GLN A 143 -1.46 5.40 -9.77
N THR A 144 -0.63 5.88 -10.69
CA THR A 144 -0.68 7.29 -11.15
C THR A 144 -2.02 7.60 -11.82
N LEU A 145 -2.52 6.73 -12.69
CA LEU A 145 -3.82 6.89 -13.34
C LEU A 145 -4.98 6.84 -12.33
N GLY A 146 -4.90 5.96 -11.33
CA GLY A 146 -5.88 5.89 -10.23
C GLY A 146 -5.92 7.19 -9.43
N ALA A 147 -4.75 7.75 -9.10
CA ALA A 147 -4.62 9.02 -8.41
C ALA A 147 -5.17 10.19 -9.24
N MET A 148 -4.88 10.23 -10.54
CA MET A 148 -5.42 11.23 -11.46
C MET A 148 -6.96 11.17 -11.53
N ALA A 149 -7.52 9.96 -11.67
CA ALA A 149 -8.97 9.78 -11.74
C ALA A 149 -9.66 10.23 -10.44
N ALA A 150 -9.08 9.91 -9.28
CA ALA A 150 -9.62 10.33 -7.99
C ALA A 150 -9.57 11.86 -7.82
N ALA A 151 -8.45 12.49 -8.15
CA ALA A 151 -8.32 13.96 -8.11
C ALA A 151 -9.36 14.65 -9.01
N ALA A 152 -9.60 14.12 -10.22
CA ALA A 152 -10.63 14.64 -11.12
C ALA A 152 -12.05 14.50 -10.54
N VAL A 153 -12.34 13.37 -9.89
CA VAL A 153 -13.63 13.14 -9.19
C VAL A 153 -13.79 14.09 -8.00
N VAL A 154 -12.76 14.28 -7.18
CA VAL A 154 -12.79 15.23 -6.05
C VAL A 154 -13.02 16.65 -6.55
N TYR A 155 -12.31 17.08 -7.60
CA TYR A 155 -12.54 18.38 -8.22
C TYR A 155 -13.97 18.53 -8.73
N GLY A 156 -14.49 17.53 -9.45
CA GLY A 156 -15.87 17.53 -9.94
C GLY A 156 -16.90 17.65 -8.80
N ASN A 157 -16.70 16.90 -7.71
CA ASN A 157 -17.57 16.90 -6.54
C ASN A 157 -17.55 18.24 -5.79
N TYR A 158 -16.37 18.88 -5.68
CA TYR A 158 -16.20 20.15 -4.96
C TYR A 158 -16.19 21.39 -5.86
N LYS A 159 -16.49 21.26 -7.15
CA LYS A 159 -16.32 22.36 -8.14
C LYS A 159 -16.95 23.68 -7.69
N SER A 160 -18.20 23.65 -7.21
CA SER A 160 -18.89 24.85 -6.75
C SER A 160 -18.22 25.47 -5.52
N ALA A 161 -17.64 24.66 -4.65
CA ALA A 161 -16.92 25.13 -3.46
C ALA A 161 -15.56 25.74 -3.83
N PHE A 162 -14.85 25.20 -4.83
CA PHE A 162 -13.66 25.84 -5.38
C PHE A 162 -14.00 27.21 -5.98
N ASP A 163 -15.03 27.27 -6.83
CA ASP A 163 -15.44 28.52 -7.48
C ASP A 163 -15.85 29.59 -6.44
N GLU A 164 -16.58 29.21 -5.39
CA GLU A 164 -16.93 30.12 -4.28
C GLU A 164 -15.70 30.55 -3.47
N PHE A 165 -14.83 29.61 -3.09
CA PHE A 165 -13.67 29.88 -2.22
C PHE A 165 -12.64 30.79 -2.88
N GLU A 166 -12.42 30.63 -4.18
CA GLU A 166 -11.44 31.38 -4.97
C GLU A 166 -12.01 32.69 -5.57
N GLY A 167 -13.30 32.95 -5.39
CA GLY A 167 -13.95 34.21 -5.79
C GLY A 167 -14.53 34.24 -7.19
N GLY A 168 -14.71 33.09 -7.83
CA GLY A 168 -15.40 32.95 -9.11
C GLY A 168 -15.03 31.71 -9.93
N PRO A 169 -15.81 31.42 -10.98
CA PRO A 169 -15.53 30.29 -11.86
C PRO A 169 -14.23 30.48 -12.63
N GLY A 170 -13.40 29.43 -12.66
CA GLY A 170 -12.16 29.40 -13.46
C GLY A 170 -10.94 30.06 -12.80
N ILE A 171 -11.07 30.60 -11.59
CA ILE A 171 -9.94 31.10 -10.81
C ILE A 171 -9.30 29.90 -10.10
N ARG A 172 -8.00 29.63 -10.34
CA ARG A 172 -7.28 28.49 -9.77
C ARG A 172 -5.91 28.92 -9.25
N THR A 173 -5.77 28.96 -7.94
CA THR A 173 -4.67 29.65 -7.24
C THR A 173 -3.75 28.64 -6.56
N VAL A 174 -2.44 28.72 -6.85
CA VAL A 174 -1.44 27.80 -6.28
C VAL A 174 -0.87 28.29 -4.96
N ILE A 175 -0.66 29.59 -4.81
CA ILE A 175 -0.09 30.22 -3.61
C ILE A 175 -0.93 31.42 -3.16
N GLY A 176 -0.91 31.70 -1.85
CA GLY A 176 -1.67 32.80 -1.24
C GLY A 176 -2.79 32.33 -0.33
N GLU A 177 -3.57 33.30 0.18
CA GLU A 177 -4.59 33.06 1.21
C GLU A 177 -5.74 32.17 0.74
N ASN A 178 -6.16 32.34 -0.51
CA ASN A 178 -7.20 31.52 -1.13
C ASN A 178 -6.61 30.43 -2.06
N ALA A 179 -5.37 30.01 -1.82
CA ALA A 179 -4.77 28.92 -2.59
C ALA A 179 -5.48 27.59 -2.33
N THR A 180 -5.77 26.87 -3.40
CA THR A 180 -6.51 25.59 -3.33
C THR A 180 -5.77 24.43 -4.01
N ALA A 181 -4.65 24.69 -4.70
CA ALA A 181 -3.85 23.64 -5.33
C ALA A 181 -3.34 22.57 -4.34
N GLY A 182 -3.19 22.94 -3.07
CA GLY A 182 -2.82 22.06 -1.96
C GLY A 182 -3.83 20.95 -1.65
N VAL A 183 -5.05 21.03 -2.21
CA VAL A 183 -6.04 19.94 -2.16
C VAL A 183 -5.57 18.71 -2.93
N PHE A 184 -4.86 18.91 -4.04
CA PHE A 184 -4.49 17.83 -4.97
C PHE A 184 -3.08 17.29 -4.68
N CYS A 185 -2.11 18.19 -4.52
CA CYS A 185 -0.70 17.83 -4.42
C CYS A 185 -0.03 18.66 -3.32
N THR A 186 1.13 18.21 -2.85
CA THR A 186 1.77 18.85 -1.71
C THR A 186 2.62 20.04 -2.13
N TYR A 187 2.69 21.02 -1.22
CA TYR A 187 3.56 22.17 -1.30
C TYR A 187 4.22 22.37 0.07
N PRO A 188 5.49 22.80 0.12
CA PRO A 188 6.22 22.89 1.37
C PRO A 188 5.79 24.12 2.18
N ALA A 189 5.95 24.05 3.49
CA ALA A 189 5.73 25.21 4.36
C ALA A 189 6.71 26.35 4.01
N PRO A 190 6.32 27.64 4.17
CA PRO A 190 7.12 28.77 3.70
C PRO A 190 8.53 28.89 4.30
N PHE A 191 8.75 28.34 5.49
CA PHE A 191 10.03 28.39 6.19
C PHE A 191 11.02 27.28 5.76
N MET A 192 10.57 26.33 4.94
CA MET A 192 11.39 25.17 4.58
C MET A 192 12.51 25.54 3.62
N THR A 193 13.71 25.01 3.89
CA THR A 193 14.81 25.02 2.92
C THR A 193 14.67 23.82 1.98
N ARG A 194 15.23 23.89 0.77
CA ARG A 194 15.20 22.75 -0.19
C ARG A 194 15.78 21.46 0.40
N THR A 195 16.85 21.57 1.19
CA THR A 195 17.45 20.43 1.89
C THR A 195 16.51 19.87 2.95
N GLY A 196 15.86 20.75 3.73
CA GLY A 196 14.86 20.34 4.72
C GLY A 196 13.66 19.64 4.07
N MET A 197 13.16 20.16 2.94
CA MET A 197 12.08 19.55 2.17
C MET A 197 12.40 18.10 1.78
N PHE A 198 13.60 17.88 1.22
CA PHE A 198 14.03 16.53 0.85
C PHE A 198 14.20 15.63 2.06
N PHE A 199 14.81 16.13 3.14
CA PHE A 199 15.04 15.36 4.36
C PHE A 199 13.72 14.94 5.03
N SER A 200 12.74 15.83 5.07
CA SER A 200 11.39 15.58 5.61
C SER A 200 10.70 14.41 4.89
N GLU A 201 10.62 14.46 3.55
CA GLU A 201 10.05 13.39 2.73
C GLU A 201 10.84 12.08 2.82
N PHE A 202 12.17 12.17 2.89
CA PHE A 202 13.05 11.02 3.08
C PHE A 202 12.78 10.31 4.41
N VAL A 203 12.71 11.05 5.52
CA VAL A 203 12.46 10.50 6.86
C VAL A 203 11.07 9.86 6.93
N ALA A 204 10.03 10.56 6.49
CA ALA A 204 8.67 10.03 6.51
C ALA A 204 8.54 8.74 5.67
N SER A 205 9.17 8.71 4.48
CA SER A 205 9.16 7.52 3.61
C SER A 205 10.02 6.37 4.14
N THR A 206 11.10 6.68 4.87
CA THR A 206 11.92 5.69 5.60
C THR A 206 11.08 5.01 6.67
N ILE A 207 10.39 5.79 7.50
CA ILE A 207 9.49 5.28 8.55
C ILE A 207 8.39 4.43 7.91
N LEU A 208 7.75 4.93 6.85
CA LEU A 208 6.71 4.20 6.11
C LEU A 208 7.19 2.80 5.73
N GLN A 209 8.29 2.68 5.00
CA GLN A 209 8.70 1.37 4.49
C GLN A 209 9.25 0.45 5.58
N PHE A 210 9.98 1.00 6.55
CA PHE A 210 10.50 0.24 7.68
C PHE A 210 9.35 -0.43 8.46
N VAL A 211 8.30 0.33 8.78
CA VAL A 211 7.15 -0.18 9.53
C VAL A 211 6.29 -1.11 8.66
N ILE A 212 6.13 -0.85 7.35
CA ILE A 212 5.48 -1.80 6.43
C ILE A 212 6.15 -3.17 6.48
N PHE A 213 7.48 -3.22 6.41
CA PHE A 213 8.21 -4.48 6.49
C PHE A 213 8.10 -5.12 7.88
N ALA A 214 8.15 -4.33 8.95
CA ALA A 214 7.94 -4.83 10.30
C ALA A 214 6.56 -5.45 10.53
N MET A 215 5.51 -4.90 9.91
CA MET A 215 4.15 -5.43 9.94
C MET A 215 3.96 -6.63 9.01
N ALA A 216 4.67 -6.69 7.89
CA ALA A 216 4.57 -7.80 6.93
C ALA A 216 5.38 -9.04 7.35
N ASP A 217 6.37 -8.89 8.24
CA ASP A 217 7.23 -9.98 8.68
C ASP A 217 6.56 -10.88 9.73
N SER A 218 6.26 -12.13 9.36
CA SER A 218 5.75 -13.16 10.27
C SER A 218 6.80 -13.70 11.26
N GLY A 219 8.09 -13.41 11.05
CA GLY A 219 9.15 -13.68 12.02
C GLY A 219 9.26 -12.63 13.13
N ASN A 220 8.55 -11.51 12.98
CA ASN A 220 8.31 -10.51 14.02
C ASN A 220 6.89 -10.70 14.60
N ILE A 221 6.36 -9.70 15.33
CA ILE A 221 4.94 -9.69 15.75
C ILE A 221 4.02 -9.88 14.55
N GLY A 222 4.26 -9.13 13.46
CA GLY A 222 3.46 -9.16 12.23
C GLY A 222 2.01 -8.65 12.43
N ALA A 223 1.43 -8.06 11.40
CA ALA A 223 0.05 -7.58 11.44
C ALA A 223 -0.95 -8.64 10.94
N GLY A 224 -0.51 -9.58 10.09
CA GLY A 224 -1.36 -10.63 9.52
C GLY A 224 -2.65 -10.05 8.89
N PRO A 225 -3.85 -10.56 9.23
CA PRO A 225 -5.12 -10.01 8.73
C PRO A 225 -5.39 -8.54 9.12
N LEU A 226 -4.72 -8.03 10.16
CA LEU A 226 -4.85 -6.64 10.60
C LEU A 226 -3.94 -5.68 9.82
N MET A 227 -3.21 -6.14 8.80
CA MET A 227 -2.33 -5.30 7.98
C MET A 227 -3.00 -4.01 7.50
N PRO A 228 -4.23 -4.00 6.96
CA PRO A 228 -4.89 -2.75 6.56
C PRO A 228 -5.11 -1.78 7.73
N LEU A 229 -5.46 -2.29 8.92
CA LEU A 229 -5.64 -1.47 10.12
C LEU A 229 -4.29 -0.97 10.68
N GLY A 230 -3.23 -1.75 10.56
CA GLY A 230 -1.87 -1.28 10.90
C GLY A 230 -1.43 -0.12 9.99
N LEU A 231 -1.70 -0.24 8.68
CA LEU A 231 -1.43 0.81 7.70
C LEU A 231 -2.25 2.08 7.96
N PHE A 232 -3.51 1.94 8.43
CA PHE A 232 -4.31 3.06 8.90
C PHE A 232 -3.54 3.90 9.94
N PHE A 233 -3.09 3.26 11.02
CA PHE A 233 -2.40 3.95 12.12
C PHE A 233 -1.02 4.46 11.73
N LEU A 234 -0.31 3.74 10.85
CA LEU A 234 0.99 4.19 10.33
C LEU A 234 0.85 5.52 9.57
N ILE A 235 -0.13 5.60 8.66
CA ILE A 235 -0.33 6.79 7.83
C ILE A 235 -0.91 7.95 8.65
N PHE A 236 -1.87 7.65 9.54
CA PHE A 236 -2.34 8.62 10.53
C PHE A 236 -1.19 9.20 11.36
N GLY A 237 -0.31 8.34 11.88
CA GLY A 237 0.86 8.75 12.68
C GLY A 237 1.85 9.59 11.88
N ILE A 238 2.16 9.21 10.64
CA ILE A 238 3.04 10.00 9.76
C ILE A 238 2.42 11.38 9.49
N GLY A 239 1.12 11.45 9.17
CA GLY A 239 0.43 12.71 8.95
C GLY A 239 0.42 13.61 10.19
N ALA A 240 0.09 13.03 11.34
CA ALA A 240 0.00 13.76 12.61
C ALA A 240 1.36 14.24 13.13
N CYS A 241 2.46 13.50 12.89
CA CYS A 241 3.77 13.80 13.45
C CYS A 241 4.76 14.46 12.48
N PHE A 242 4.68 14.16 11.17
CA PHE A 242 5.67 14.56 10.17
C PHE A 242 5.09 15.38 9.02
N GLY A 243 3.80 15.74 9.08
CA GLY A 243 3.13 16.27 7.91
C GLY A 243 3.11 17.79 7.75
N TRP A 244 3.42 18.58 8.78
CA TRP A 244 3.37 20.05 8.69
C TRP A 244 4.34 20.64 7.67
N GLU A 245 5.55 20.07 7.59
CA GLU A 245 6.64 20.65 6.78
C GLU A 245 6.40 20.54 5.28
N THR A 246 5.93 19.39 4.82
CA THR A 246 5.91 18.99 3.40
C THR A 246 4.60 18.35 2.96
N GLY A 247 3.66 18.13 3.87
CA GLY A 247 2.40 17.44 3.57
C GLY A 247 2.54 15.93 3.40
N TYR A 248 3.68 15.34 3.82
CA TYR A 248 3.94 13.88 3.83
C TYR A 248 3.54 13.21 2.53
N ALA A 249 4.08 13.68 1.40
CA ALA A 249 3.73 13.15 0.10
C ALA A 249 4.03 11.65 0.02
N ILE A 250 5.25 11.24 0.42
CA ILE A 250 5.74 9.86 0.62
C ILE A 250 5.43 8.85 -0.51
N ASN A 251 4.89 9.30 -1.63
CA ASN A 251 4.30 8.53 -2.70
C ASN A 251 4.23 9.38 -3.98
N LEU A 252 4.97 8.97 -5.02
CA LEU A 252 4.99 9.67 -6.30
C LEU A 252 3.60 9.74 -6.93
N ALA A 253 2.83 8.65 -6.95
CA ALA A 253 1.53 8.62 -7.62
C ALA A 253 0.53 9.59 -6.96
N ARG A 254 0.58 9.68 -5.63
CA ARG A 254 -0.25 10.58 -4.80
C ARG A 254 0.06 12.06 -5.01
N ASP A 255 1.27 12.41 -5.44
CA ASP A 255 1.63 13.81 -5.71
C ASP A 255 1.57 14.13 -7.20
N PHE A 256 2.29 13.36 -8.02
CA PHE A 256 2.44 13.61 -9.45
C PHE A 256 1.12 13.50 -10.22
N GLY A 257 0.30 12.48 -9.93
CA GLY A 257 -0.98 12.28 -10.60
C GLY A 257 -1.92 13.46 -10.39
N PRO A 258 -2.29 13.79 -9.14
CA PRO A 258 -3.12 14.96 -8.86
C PRO A 258 -2.50 16.30 -9.29
N ARG A 259 -1.16 16.44 -9.29
CA ARG A 259 -0.47 17.63 -9.83
C ARG A 259 -0.64 17.78 -11.35
N LEU A 260 -0.64 16.68 -12.10
CA LEU A 260 -0.99 16.72 -13.53
C LEU A 260 -2.45 17.15 -13.71
N VAL A 261 -3.36 16.65 -12.87
CA VAL A 261 -4.77 17.04 -12.93
C VAL A 261 -4.95 18.52 -12.62
N SER A 262 -4.32 19.04 -11.56
CA SER A 262 -4.38 20.47 -11.21
C SER A 262 -3.84 21.34 -12.35
N TYR A 263 -2.74 20.92 -13.00
CA TYR A 263 -2.24 21.57 -14.21
C TYR A 263 -3.31 21.61 -15.33
N MET A 264 -3.96 20.47 -15.62
CA MET A 264 -4.96 20.34 -16.69
C MET A 264 -6.25 21.14 -16.44
N ILE A 265 -6.67 21.30 -15.18
CA ILE A 265 -7.93 21.99 -14.82
C ILE A 265 -7.77 23.51 -14.67
N GLY A 266 -6.57 24.06 -14.87
CA GLY A 266 -6.37 25.51 -15.02
C GLY A 266 -5.51 26.20 -13.96
N TYR A 267 -4.83 25.47 -13.05
CA TYR A 267 -3.87 26.09 -12.11
C TYR A 267 -2.60 26.62 -12.80
N GLY A 268 -2.39 26.30 -14.08
CA GLY A 268 -1.26 26.79 -14.87
C GLY A 268 0.09 26.20 -14.43
N SER A 269 1.17 26.70 -15.03
CA SER A 269 2.53 26.15 -14.81
C SER A 269 3.07 26.35 -13.40
N GLU A 270 2.42 27.19 -12.59
CA GLU A 270 2.85 27.50 -11.23
C GLU A 270 2.88 26.26 -10.32
N VAL A 271 2.05 25.24 -10.61
CA VAL A 271 2.07 23.95 -9.89
C VAL A 271 3.43 23.23 -9.97
N TRP A 272 4.28 23.60 -10.94
CA TRP A 272 5.63 23.06 -11.12
C TRP A 272 6.73 23.96 -10.57
N SER A 273 6.47 25.26 -10.36
CA SER A 273 7.48 26.22 -9.87
C SER A 273 7.32 26.59 -8.40
N ALA A 274 6.11 26.46 -7.83
CA ALA A 274 5.83 26.78 -6.44
C ALA A 274 6.71 25.98 -5.46
N GLY A 275 6.99 26.59 -4.30
CA GLY A 275 7.91 26.02 -3.31
C GLY A 275 9.36 25.93 -3.78
N GLY A 276 9.76 26.74 -4.77
CA GLY A 276 11.13 26.75 -5.31
C GLY A 276 11.44 25.50 -6.14
N TYR A 277 10.51 25.12 -7.02
CA TYR A 277 10.48 23.88 -7.78
C TYR A 277 10.35 22.64 -6.90
N TYR A 278 9.39 22.64 -5.98
CA TYR A 278 9.21 21.55 -5.02
C TYR A 278 8.79 20.22 -5.66
N PHE A 279 8.11 20.25 -6.81
CA PHE A 279 7.49 19.08 -7.45
C PHE A 279 8.40 17.84 -7.60
N TRP A 280 9.70 18.02 -7.83
CA TRP A 280 10.61 16.89 -8.03
C TRP A 280 10.93 16.16 -6.70
N ILE A 281 10.78 16.81 -5.55
CA ILE A 281 11.12 16.23 -4.25
C ILE A 281 10.20 15.04 -3.93
N PRO A 282 8.85 15.17 -3.97
CA PRO A 282 7.94 14.03 -3.85
C PRO A 282 8.13 12.93 -4.90
N MET A 283 8.78 13.24 -6.03
CA MET A 283 9.05 12.26 -7.09
C MET A 283 10.33 11.44 -6.84
N VAL A 284 11.23 11.91 -5.97
CA VAL A 284 12.56 11.31 -5.78
C VAL A 284 12.78 10.89 -4.34
N ALA A 285 12.54 11.78 -3.37
CA ALA A 285 12.82 11.53 -1.96
C ALA A 285 12.10 10.29 -1.41
N PRO A 286 10.83 10.00 -1.78
CA PRO A 286 10.18 8.78 -1.32
C PRO A 286 10.85 7.49 -1.75
N PHE A 287 11.39 7.42 -2.98
CA PHE A 287 12.12 6.24 -3.42
C PHE A 287 13.40 6.04 -2.59
N CYS A 288 14.15 7.11 -2.34
CA CYS A 288 15.33 7.07 -1.49
C CYS A 288 14.98 6.61 -0.07
N GLY A 289 13.93 7.19 0.52
CA GLY A 289 13.47 6.88 1.87
C GLY A 289 12.96 5.45 1.99
N CYS A 290 12.07 4.99 1.10
CA CYS A 290 11.55 3.62 1.15
C CYS A 290 12.66 2.58 0.97
N VAL A 291 13.58 2.78 0.02
CA VAL A 291 14.72 1.85 -0.15
C VAL A 291 15.60 1.85 1.11
N PHE A 292 15.86 3.01 1.71
CA PHE A 292 16.65 3.10 2.93
C PHE A 292 15.94 2.47 4.14
N GLY A 293 14.63 2.68 4.30
CA GLY A 293 13.83 2.05 5.35
C GLY A 293 13.80 0.53 5.23
N GLY A 294 13.65 0.01 4.01
CA GLY A 294 13.77 -1.42 3.73
C GLY A 294 15.16 -1.97 4.04
N PHE A 295 16.21 -1.24 3.67
CA PHE A 295 17.60 -1.58 4.00
C PHE A 295 17.82 -1.66 5.51
N LEU A 296 17.37 -0.66 6.29
CA LEU A 296 17.52 -0.65 7.73
C LEU A 296 16.81 -1.84 8.39
N TYR A 297 15.58 -2.15 7.96
CA TYR A 297 14.86 -3.30 8.51
C TYR A 297 15.60 -4.61 8.20
N ASP A 298 16.09 -4.75 6.97
CA ASP A 298 16.78 -5.97 6.54
C ASP A 298 18.15 -6.18 7.19
N VAL A 299 18.89 -5.11 7.46
CA VAL A 299 20.21 -5.18 8.11
C VAL A 299 20.10 -5.51 9.60
N PHE A 300 19.13 -4.92 10.29
CA PHE A 300 19.11 -4.93 11.75
C PHE A 300 18.06 -5.85 12.38
N ILE A 301 17.00 -6.22 11.66
CA ILE A 301 15.86 -6.96 12.24
C ILE A 301 15.52 -8.21 11.43
N PHE A 302 15.36 -8.10 10.11
CA PHE A 302 14.86 -9.20 9.28
C PHE A 302 15.88 -10.34 9.16
N THR A 303 15.45 -11.56 9.47
CA THR A 303 16.29 -12.76 9.38
C THR A 303 15.92 -13.68 8.20
N GLY A 304 14.91 -13.30 7.41
CA GLY A 304 14.44 -14.08 6.27
C GLY A 304 15.22 -13.86 4.96
N PRO A 305 14.73 -14.43 3.83
CA PRO A 305 15.36 -14.28 2.53
C PRO A 305 15.38 -12.83 2.04
N SER A 306 16.58 -12.25 1.91
CA SER A 306 16.80 -10.86 1.48
C SER A 306 18.10 -10.76 0.69
N PRO A 307 18.26 -9.76 -0.21
CA PRO A 307 19.58 -9.45 -0.79
C PRO A 307 20.67 -9.20 0.25
N ILE A 308 20.31 -8.62 1.40
CA ILE A 308 21.25 -8.29 2.49
C ILE A 308 21.70 -9.55 3.22
N ASN A 309 20.80 -10.51 3.41
CA ASN A 309 21.07 -11.79 4.06
C ASN A 309 21.76 -12.80 3.11
N THR A 310 22.73 -12.32 2.33
CA THR A 310 23.59 -13.12 1.45
C THR A 310 25.07 -12.78 1.67
N PRO A 311 26.03 -13.65 1.29
CA PRO A 311 27.45 -13.37 1.49
C PRO A 311 27.89 -12.02 0.93
N ALA A 312 28.63 -11.25 1.74
CA ALA A 312 29.02 -9.86 1.45
C ALA A 312 27.82 -8.93 1.16
N MET A 313 26.71 -9.08 1.89
CA MET A 313 25.50 -8.23 1.78
C MET A 313 24.97 -8.09 0.35
N GLY A 314 25.12 -9.12 -0.48
CA GLY A 314 24.65 -9.09 -1.86
C GLY A 314 25.49 -8.24 -2.82
N LEU A 315 26.66 -7.72 -2.42
CA LEU A 315 27.56 -6.99 -3.34
C LEU A 315 27.93 -7.81 -4.59
N LYS A 316 27.95 -9.15 -4.48
CA LYS A 316 28.15 -10.05 -5.63
C LYS A 316 27.09 -9.88 -6.74
N ARG A 317 25.90 -9.35 -6.42
CA ARG A 317 24.84 -9.08 -7.40
C ARG A 317 25.17 -7.90 -8.31
N LEU A 318 25.89 -6.90 -7.80
CA LEU A 318 26.31 -5.72 -8.57
C LEU A 318 27.38 -6.06 -9.62
N VAL A 319 28.26 -7.01 -9.30
CA VAL A 319 29.34 -7.44 -10.20
C VAL A 319 28.92 -8.54 -11.19
N ASN A 320 27.76 -9.16 -10.98
CA ASN A 320 27.27 -10.24 -11.84
C ASN A 320 25.75 -10.10 -12.07
N PRO A 321 25.31 -9.13 -12.91
CA PRO A 321 23.90 -8.80 -13.12
C PRO A 321 23.21 -9.83 -14.03
N ARG A 322 23.18 -11.09 -13.59
CA ARG A 322 22.45 -12.16 -14.27
C ARG A 322 20.99 -12.12 -13.84
N ARG A 323 20.11 -12.50 -14.76
CA ARG A 323 18.67 -12.55 -14.51
C ARG A 323 18.31 -13.45 -13.33
N SER A 324 19.01 -14.57 -13.17
CA SER A 324 18.87 -15.49 -12.04
C SER A 324 19.28 -14.91 -10.68
N VAL A 325 20.01 -13.79 -10.66
CA VAL A 325 20.56 -13.16 -9.45
C VAL A 325 19.69 -12.00 -8.97
N TRP A 326 18.99 -11.33 -9.89
CA TRP A 326 18.12 -10.17 -9.61
C TRP A 326 16.62 -10.48 -9.72
N SER A 327 16.26 -11.58 -10.35
CA SER A 327 14.87 -12.02 -10.51
C SER A 327 14.58 -13.17 -9.57
N ASN A 328 13.87 -12.90 -8.47
CA ASN A 328 13.39 -13.94 -7.56
C ASN A 328 12.29 -14.82 -8.20
N THR A 329 11.76 -14.43 -9.36
CA THR A 329 10.86 -15.21 -10.21
C THR A 329 11.56 -16.02 -11.30
N TYR A 330 12.89 -15.93 -11.43
CA TYR A 330 13.62 -16.73 -12.41
C TYR A 330 13.90 -18.11 -11.83
N SER A 331 13.03 -19.06 -12.11
CA SER A 331 13.34 -20.48 -11.99
C SER A 331 14.08 -20.91 -13.26
N ALA A 332 15.30 -21.43 -13.14
CA ALA A 332 16.11 -21.85 -14.29
C ALA A 332 15.55 -23.07 -15.08
N GLY A 333 14.29 -23.44 -14.87
CA GLY A 333 13.65 -24.64 -15.41
C GLY A 333 12.27 -24.43 -16.05
N SER A 334 11.78 -23.20 -16.23
CA SER A 334 10.49 -22.92 -16.88
C SER A 334 10.58 -22.68 -18.40
N ALA A 335 11.62 -23.21 -19.03
CA ALA A 335 11.68 -23.38 -20.48
C ALA A 335 11.52 -24.87 -20.81
N VAL A 336 10.28 -25.34 -20.79
CA VAL A 336 9.78 -26.47 -21.57
C VAL A 336 8.46 -26.03 -22.18
#